data_AF-A0AAV5ULD4-F1
#
_entry.id   AF-A0AAV5ULD4-F1
#
_cell.length_a   1.000
_cell.length_b   1.000
_cell.length_c   1.000
_cell.angle_alpha   90.00
_cell.angle_beta   90.00
_cell.angle_gamma   90.00
#
_symmetry.space_group_name_H-M   'P 1'
#
loop_
_entity.id
_entity.type
_entity.pdbx_description
1 polymer ?
#
loop_
_entity_poly.entity_id
_entity_poly.type
_entity_poly.pdbx_seq_one_letter_code
_entity_poly.pdbx_strand_id
1 'polypeptide(L)'
;LLLIVAVAVRGDDPTWSAWTETPNSACSDNCGYCGVRVTSTRTCSELGKCSGIAQRYEECGPAMCKFPKKLVFNTCCAGYVKGLLPGGTFECTAKALLPVKTRLA
;
A
#
# COMPACT_ATOMS: atom_id res chain seq x y z
N LEU A 1 -45.75 41.09 14.92
CA LEU A 1 -45.35 39.99 14.02
C LEU A 1 -43.83 40.04 13.88
N LEU A 2 -43.09 39.29 14.69
CA LEU A 2 -41.61 39.28 14.65
C LEU A 2 -41.18 38.22 13.63
N LEU A 3 -40.66 38.67 12.48
CA LEU A 3 -40.09 37.81 11.45
C LEU A 3 -38.69 37.38 11.89
N ILE A 4 -38.59 36.18 12.46
CA ILE A 4 -37.30 35.55 12.76
C ILE A 4 -36.76 35.00 11.44
N VAL A 5 -35.75 35.65 10.88
CA VAL A 5 -35.02 35.15 9.72
C VAL A 5 -34.16 33.97 10.19
N ALA A 6 -34.59 32.75 9.89
CA ALA A 6 -33.79 31.55 10.12
C ALA A 6 -32.61 31.55 9.12
N VAL A 7 -31.43 31.97 9.57
CA VAL A 7 -30.19 31.74 8.84
C VAL A 7 -29.85 30.27 8.99
N ALA A 8 -30.06 29.48 7.93
CA ALA A 8 -29.59 28.10 7.87
C ALA A 8 -28.06 28.12 7.74
N VAL A 9 -27.36 27.93 8.86
CA VAL A 9 -25.93 27.59 8.85
C VAL A 9 -25.84 26.18 8.26
N ARG A 10 -25.41 26.05 7.01
CA ARG A 10 -25.02 24.74 6.48
C ARG A 10 -23.77 24.33 7.24
N GLY A 11 -23.87 23.35 8.13
CA GLY A 11 -22.67 22.69 8.64
C GLY A 11 -21.95 22.07 7.45
N ASP A 12 -20.69 22.40 7.24
CA ASP A 12 -19.89 21.76 6.21
C ASP A 12 -19.82 20.26 6.51
N ASP A 13 -20.22 19.41 5.56
CA ASP A 13 -20.08 17.98 5.71
C ASP A 13 -18.59 17.63 5.91
N PRO A 14 -18.27 16.62 6.74
CA PRO A 14 -16.90 16.16 6.94
C PRO A 14 -16.20 15.85 5.60
N THR A 15 -15.08 16.51 5.35
CA THR A 15 -14.34 16.40 4.08
C THR A 15 -12.92 15.92 4.26
N TRP A 16 -12.42 15.23 3.24
CA TRP A 16 -11.03 14.79 3.17
C TRP A 16 -10.12 15.92 2.72
N SER A 17 -8.93 16.02 3.32
CA SER A 17 -7.83 16.79 2.75
C SER A 17 -7.38 16.19 1.42
N ALA A 18 -6.57 16.97 0.68
CA ALA A 18 -5.75 16.41 -0.39
C ALA A 18 -4.85 15.28 0.14
N TRP A 19 -4.46 14.39 -0.77
CA TRP A 19 -3.50 13.34 -0.47
C TRP A 19 -2.09 13.93 -0.40
N THR A 20 -1.35 13.51 0.61
CA THR A 20 0.05 13.85 0.81
C THR A 20 0.88 12.60 0.59
N GLU A 21 1.85 12.65 -0.33
CA GLU A 21 2.74 11.53 -0.61
C GLU A 21 3.70 11.24 0.55
N THR A 22 4.04 9.97 0.74
CA THR A 22 4.98 9.51 1.77
C THR A 22 6.15 8.74 1.15
N PRO A 23 7.01 9.41 0.36
CA PRO A 23 8.03 8.74 -0.48
C PRO A 23 9.08 7.94 0.33
N ASN A 24 9.26 8.29 1.61
CA ASN A 24 10.23 7.65 2.50
C ASN A 24 9.58 6.72 3.53
N SER A 25 8.36 6.25 3.27
CA SER A 25 7.71 5.28 4.17
C SER A 25 8.52 3.98 4.20
N ALA A 26 8.84 3.52 5.42
CA ALA A 26 9.57 2.27 5.62
C ALA A 26 8.73 1.07 5.17
N CYS A 27 9.38 0.11 4.52
CA CYS A 27 8.74 -1.15 4.19
C CYS A 27 8.66 -2.04 5.44
N SER A 28 7.49 -2.65 5.68
CA SER A 28 7.28 -3.50 6.87
C SER A 28 8.10 -4.80 6.86
N ASP A 29 8.49 -5.28 5.67
CA ASP A 29 9.50 -6.33 5.49
C ASP A 29 10.29 -6.06 4.20
N ASN A 30 11.60 -6.27 4.23
CA ASN A 30 12.50 -5.89 3.14
C ASN A 30 12.79 -7.04 2.16
N CYS A 31 12.01 -8.12 2.17
CA CYS A 31 12.19 -9.23 1.23
C CYS A 31 10.88 -9.89 0.80
N GLY A 32 10.95 -10.63 -0.30
CA GLY A 32 9.92 -11.54 -0.78
C GLY A 32 8.67 -10.89 -1.36
N TYR A 33 8.63 -9.56 -1.46
CA TYR A 33 7.38 -8.79 -1.56
C TYR A 33 6.41 -9.07 -0.39
N CYS A 34 6.95 -9.37 0.79
CA CYS A 34 6.15 -9.60 1.99
C CYS A 34 5.81 -8.31 2.75
N GLY A 35 6.49 -7.21 2.41
CA GLY A 35 6.30 -5.93 3.06
C GLY A 35 5.26 -5.06 2.38
N VAL A 36 4.66 -4.17 3.15
CA VAL A 36 3.85 -3.06 2.66
C VAL A 36 4.42 -1.75 3.20
N ARG A 37 4.23 -0.68 2.44
CA ARG A 37 4.54 0.69 2.88
C ARG A 37 3.41 1.64 2.51
N VAL A 38 3.32 2.74 3.24
CA VAL A 38 2.35 3.80 2.95
C VAL A 38 2.87 4.62 1.78
N THR A 39 2.02 4.90 0.79
CA THR A 39 2.38 5.75 -0.36
C THR A 39 1.80 7.15 -0.25
N SER A 40 0.65 7.28 0.41
CA SER A 40 0.04 8.58 0.66
C SER A 40 -0.92 8.53 1.84
N THR A 41 -1.10 9.66 2.51
CA THR A 41 -2.04 9.85 3.62
C THR A 41 -2.93 11.05 3.38
N ARG A 42 -4.07 11.09 4.05
CA ARG A 42 -4.97 12.24 4.10
C ARG A 42 -5.66 12.30 5.46
N THR A 43 -6.13 13.48 5.84
CA THR A 43 -6.80 13.71 7.12
C THR A 43 -8.24 14.14 6.88
N CYS A 44 -9.16 13.71 7.73
CA CYS A 44 -10.55 14.17 7.69
C CYS A 44 -10.70 15.43 8.54
N SER A 45 -11.53 16.38 8.10
CA SER A 45 -11.86 17.58 8.88
C SER A 45 -12.49 17.24 10.24
N GLU A 46 -13.20 16.11 10.34
CA GLU A 46 -13.76 15.57 11.59
C GLU A 46 -13.38 14.09 11.78
N LEU A 47 -12.71 13.79 12.90
CA LEU A 47 -12.19 12.45 13.15
C LEU A 47 -13.29 11.37 13.08
N GLY A 48 -13.07 10.38 12.22
CA GLY A 48 -13.98 9.22 12.05
C GLY A 48 -15.28 9.51 11.30
N LYS A 49 -15.46 10.71 10.75
CA LYS A 49 -16.69 11.10 10.04
C LYS A 49 -16.61 10.99 8.52
N CYS A 50 -15.41 11.06 7.95
CA CYS A 50 -15.24 10.85 6.52
C CYS A 50 -15.31 9.35 6.17
N SER A 51 -16.02 9.02 5.09
CA SER A 51 -16.05 7.65 4.55
C SER A 51 -14.79 7.33 3.72
N GLY A 52 -14.31 6.09 3.83
CA GLY A 52 -13.18 5.56 3.08
C GLY A 52 -11.85 5.58 3.84
N ILE A 53 -10.78 5.23 3.14
CA ILE A 53 -9.44 5.04 3.72
C ILE A 53 -8.70 6.37 3.95
N ALA A 54 -7.90 6.43 5.01
CA ALA A 54 -7.01 7.55 5.31
C ALA A 54 -5.58 7.36 4.75
N GLN A 55 -5.23 6.13 4.35
CA GLN A 55 -3.88 5.75 3.91
C GLN A 55 -3.96 4.85 2.68
N ARG A 56 -3.08 5.07 1.71
CA ARG A 56 -2.83 4.15 0.60
C ARG A 56 -1.55 3.37 0.86
N TYR A 57 -1.51 2.15 0.35
CA TYR A 57 -0.38 1.23 0.52
C TYR A 57 0.09 0.67 -0.82
N GLU A 58 1.33 0.21 -0.84
CA GLU A 58 1.87 -0.64 -1.90
C GLU A 58 2.76 -1.75 -1.32
N GLU A 59 2.92 -2.82 -2.07
CA GLU A 59 3.83 -3.92 -1.75
C GLU A 59 5.29 -3.51 -2.01
N CYS A 60 6.21 -3.95 -1.17
CA CYS A 60 7.62 -3.59 -1.24
C CYS A 60 8.53 -4.71 -0.74
N GLY A 61 9.85 -4.53 -0.91
CA GLY A 61 10.86 -5.53 -0.54
C GLY A 61 11.03 -6.62 -1.59
N PRO A 62 11.41 -6.30 -2.85
CA PRO A 62 11.49 -7.29 -3.93
C PRO A 62 12.62 -8.32 -3.77
N ALA A 63 13.63 -8.00 -2.95
CA ALA A 63 14.77 -8.88 -2.72
C ALA A 63 14.32 -10.25 -2.21
N MET A 64 14.95 -11.33 -2.67
CA MET A 64 14.61 -12.67 -2.21
C MET A 64 14.82 -12.85 -0.69
N CYS A 65 13.86 -13.48 0.00
CA CYS A 65 14.04 -13.83 1.40
C CYS A 65 15.06 -14.97 1.55
N LYS A 66 15.96 -14.84 2.53
CA LYS A 66 16.86 -15.93 2.93
C LYS A 66 16.05 -17.04 3.59
N PHE A 67 16.23 -18.28 3.13
CA PHE A 67 15.61 -19.45 3.73
C PHE A 67 16.52 -20.07 4.80
N PRO A 68 15.98 -20.56 5.93
CA PRO A 68 14.62 -20.37 6.44
C PRO A 68 14.50 -19.07 7.27
N LYS A 69 13.55 -18.19 6.96
CA LYS A 69 13.18 -17.10 7.88
C LYS A 69 12.19 -17.67 8.90
N LYS A 70 12.30 -17.29 10.18
CA LYS A 70 11.44 -17.74 11.30
C LYS A 70 9.92 -17.66 11.01
N LEU A 71 9.49 -16.81 10.08
CA LEU A 71 8.07 -16.56 9.74
C LEU A 71 7.72 -16.83 8.26
N VAL A 72 8.71 -17.14 7.40
CA VAL A 72 8.49 -17.30 5.96
C VAL A 72 9.24 -18.53 5.47
N PHE A 73 8.49 -19.56 5.08
CA PHE A 73 9.01 -20.81 4.53
C PHE A 73 9.36 -20.71 3.04
N ASN A 74 9.02 -19.60 2.38
CA ASN A 74 9.24 -19.40 0.95
C ASN A 74 10.20 -18.24 0.71
N THR A 75 10.95 -18.30 -0.38
CA THR A 75 11.81 -17.18 -0.83
C THR A 75 11.01 -15.94 -1.24
N CYS A 76 9.79 -16.14 -1.75
CA CYS A 76 8.85 -15.10 -2.15
C CYS A 76 7.49 -15.30 -1.47
N CYS A 77 6.80 -14.21 -1.14
CA CYS A 77 5.45 -14.24 -0.59
C CYS A 77 4.40 -14.64 -1.63
N ALA A 78 3.18 -14.93 -1.16
CA ALA A 78 2.08 -15.37 -2.02
C ALA A 78 1.82 -14.37 -3.15
N GLY A 79 1.58 -14.86 -4.36
CA GLY A 79 1.42 -14.02 -5.56
C GLY A 79 2.75 -13.69 -6.27
N TYR A 80 3.89 -13.95 -5.63
CA TYR A 80 5.22 -13.68 -6.15
C TYR A 80 6.02 -14.98 -6.39
N VAL A 81 6.88 -14.95 -7.39
CA VAL A 81 7.79 -16.05 -7.76
C VAL A 81 9.19 -15.51 -8.00
N LYS A 82 10.21 -16.36 -7.92
CA LYS A 82 11.58 -15.99 -8.26
C LYS A 82 11.65 -15.65 -9.75
N GLY A 83 12.08 -14.44 -10.07
CA GLY A 83 12.35 -13.97 -11.42
C GLY A 83 13.82 -13.59 -11.59
N LEU A 84 14.30 -13.68 -12.83
CA LEU A 84 15.60 -13.16 -13.24
C LEU A 84 15.37 -11.81 -13.92
N LEU A 85 15.85 -10.73 -13.30
CA LEU A 85 15.74 -9.39 -13.87
C LEU A 85 16.81 -9.15 -14.95
N PRO A 86 16.58 -8.19 -15.87
CA PRO A 86 17.63 -7.70 -16.76
C PRO A 86 18.85 -7.25 -15.95
N GLY A 87 20.01 -7.85 -16.19
CA GLY A 87 21.21 -7.63 -15.38
C GLY A 87 21.62 -8.83 -14.50
N GLY A 88 20.83 -9.91 -14.50
CA GLY A 88 21.23 -11.18 -13.89
C GLY A 88 20.95 -11.29 -12.38
N THR A 89 20.22 -10.34 -11.80
CA THR A 89 19.81 -10.38 -10.39
C THR A 89 18.52 -11.15 -10.21
N PHE A 90 18.43 -11.90 -9.11
CA PHE A 90 17.22 -12.62 -8.75
C PHE A 90 16.42 -11.84 -7.72
N GLU A 91 15.17 -11.54 -8.10
CA GLU A 91 14.21 -10.87 -7.24
C GLU A 91 12.86 -11.59 -7.32
N CYS A 92 12.02 -11.38 -6.32
CA CYS A 92 10.64 -11.81 -6.39
C CYS A 92 9.90 -10.91 -7.38
N THR A 93 9.03 -11.48 -8.20
CA THR A 93 8.23 -10.75 -9.19
C THR A 93 6.82 -11.31 -9.23
N ALA A 94 5.85 -10.48 -9.60
CA ALA A 94 4.46 -10.89 -9.66
C ALA A 94 4.30 -12.06 -10.63
N LYS A 95 3.65 -13.13 -10.15
CA LYS A 95 3.43 -14.37 -10.92
C LYS A 95 2.71 -14.13 -12.26
N ALA A 96 1.90 -13.07 -12.33
CA ALA A 96 1.16 -12.67 -13.52
C ALA A 96 2.03 -12.03 -14.62
N LEU A 97 3.18 -11.46 -14.27
CA LEU A 97 4.05 -10.74 -15.21
C LEU A 97 5.08 -11.63 -15.91
N LEU A 98 5.29 -12.86 -15.44
CA LEU A 98 6.21 -13.80 -16.08
C LEU A 98 5.50 -14.70 -17.11
N PRO A 99 6.03 -14.83 -18.34
CA PRO A 99 5.57 -15.87 -19.26
C PRO A 99 5.75 -17.25 -18.60
N VAL A 100 4.81 -18.15 -18.85
CA VAL A 100 4.74 -19.48 -18.17
C VAL A 100 6.07 -20.25 -18.19
N LYS A 101 6.90 -20.04 -19.22
CA LYS A 101 8.21 -20.70 -19.40
C LYS A 101 9.34 -20.17 -18.50
N THR A 102 9.20 -19.00 -17.88
CA THR A 102 10.21 -18.44 -16.94
C THR A 102 9.81 -18.61 -15.48
N ARG A 103 8.72 -19.33 -15.19
CA ARG A 103 8.39 -19.74 -13.81
C ARG A 103 9.31 -20.88 -13.41
N LEU A 104 10.39 -20.55 -12.73
CA LEU A 104 11.18 -21.54 -11.99
C LEU A 104 10.34 -21.95 -10.78
N ALA A 105 9.79 -23.17 -10.86
CA ALA A 105 9.02 -23.80 -9.80
C ALA A 105 9.86 -24.03 -8.54
#